data_AF-A0A3B8WZP7-F1
#
_entry.id   AF-A0A3B8WZP7-F1
#
_cell.length_a   1.000
_cell.length_b   1.000
_cell.length_c   1.000
_cell.angle_alpha   90.00
_cell.angle_beta   90.00
_cell.angle_gamma   90.00
#
_symmetry.space_group_name_H-M   'P 1'
#
loop_
_entity.id
_entity.type
_entity.pdbx_description
1 polymer ?
#
loop_
_entity_poly.entity_id
_entity_poly.type
_entity_poly.pdbx_seq_one_letter_code
_entity_poly.pdbx_strand_id
1 'polypeptide(L)'
;GTRIGVIGQPSDWLIASHADPMAVTDKLGARLVEIPMEELLQEIAKAPAQNAPSGEPMADNVRRSYPGATQVYHALEKLVARYELGAFTLRCFDLLTAVGNTGCLALASFNADGIPASCEGDVPALLSMMIAQALTGVTGFQANPSRIDVETGEMLFAHCTVPFNMVTSWQYDTHFESGIGVGIHGNLPEGPVTVFKVDGKLNRHFAAEGELLYNQYEDNLCRTQVVLQLQPEDARYFLTNPIGNHHIILPGHCKALLEELL
;
A
#
# COMPACT_ATOMS: atom_id res chain seq x y z
N GLY A 1 -22.78 -2.29 5.57
CA GLY A 1 -21.57 -1.46 5.57
C GLY A 1 -20.35 -2.33 5.36
N THR A 2 -19.35 -1.83 4.64
CA THR A 2 -18.09 -2.53 4.35
C THR A 2 -17.35 -2.93 5.63
N ARG A 3 -16.77 -4.13 5.66
CA ARG A 3 -15.93 -4.60 6.77
C ARG A 3 -14.47 -4.34 6.44
N ILE A 4 -13.76 -3.67 7.33
CA ILE A 4 -12.34 -3.33 7.20
C ILE A 4 -11.56 -4.19 8.19
N GLY A 5 -10.72 -5.10 7.69
CA GLY A 5 -9.88 -5.91 8.55
C GLY A 5 -8.65 -5.13 9.03
N VAL A 6 -8.38 -5.13 10.32
CA VAL A 6 -7.13 -4.62 10.88
C VAL A 6 -6.32 -5.84 11.33
N ILE A 7 -5.48 -6.37 10.43
CA ILE A 7 -4.74 -7.63 10.66
C ILE A 7 -3.40 -7.29 11.33
N GLY A 8 -3.39 -7.45 12.65
CA GLY A 8 -2.37 -6.88 13.52
C GLY A 8 -2.58 -5.39 13.77
N GLN A 9 -2.26 -4.94 14.97
CA GLN A 9 -2.31 -3.51 15.32
C GLN A 9 -1.27 -2.72 14.51
N PRO A 10 -1.50 -1.44 14.19
CA PRO A 10 -0.55 -0.60 13.45
C PRO A 10 0.88 -0.70 14.00
N SER A 11 1.88 -0.71 13.12
CA SER A 11 3.30 -0.81 13.52
C SER A 11 3.67 0.24 14.57
N ASP A 12 4.50 -0.13 15.55
CA ASP A 12 4.72 0.68 16.76
C ASP A 12 5.38 2.04 16.49
N TRP A 13 6.08 2.17 15.35
CA TRP A 13 6.73 3.41 14.92
C TRP A 13 5.79 4.38 14.17
N LEU A 14 4.58 3.96 13.81
CA LEU A 14 3.64 4.79 13.08
C LEU A 14 2.77 5.63 14.03
N ILE A 15 3.10 6.92 14.14
CA ILE A 15 2.48 7.85 15.10
C ILE A 15 1.05 8.29 14.69
N ALA A 16 0.66 8.10 13.41
CA ALA A 16 -0.61 8.59 12.86
C ALA A 16 -1.37 7.54 12.02
N SER A 17 -1.38 6.28 12.47
CA SER A 17 -1.91 5.15 11.69
C SER A 17 -3.13 4.44 12.28
N HIS A 18 -3.70 4.99 13.36
CA HIS A 18 -4.98 4.56 13.90
C HIS A 18 -6.12 5.40 13.30
N ALA A 19 -7.33 4.83 13.28
CA ALA A 19 -8.55 5.54 12.90
C ALA A 19 -9.56 5.57 14.06
N ASP A 20 -10.43 6.58 14.05
CA ASP A 20 -11.56 6.67 14.97
C ASP A 20 -12.70 5.76 14.46
N PRO A 21 -13.06 4.68 15.17
CA PRO A 21 -14.08 3.74 14.70
C PRO A 21 -15.46 4.38 14.50
N MET A 22 -15.80 5.41 15.29
CA MET A 22 -17.06 6.14 15.12
C MET A 22 -17.02 6.97 13.84
N ALA A 23 -15.92 7.68 13.59
CA ALA A 23 -15.78 8.46 12.36
C ALA A 23 -15.85 7.58 11.11
N VAL A 24 -15.20 6.41 11.12
CA VAL A 24 -15.27 5.43 10.02
C VAL A 24 -16.70 4.94 9.80
N THR A 25 -17.45 4.70 10.87
CA THR A 25 -18.86 4.27 10.79
C THR A 25 -19.75 5.39 10.26
N ASP A 26 -19.65 6.58 10.85
CA ASP A 26 -20.56 7.69 10.56
C ASP A 26 -20.35 8.27 9.16
N LYS A 27 -19.10 8.34 8.68
CA LYS A 27 -18.77 8.97 7.40
C LYS A 27 -18.69 8.01 6.23
N LEU A 28 -18.25 6.77 6.44
CA LEU A 28 -18.08 5.79 5.36
C LEU A 28 -19.07 4.63 5.43
N GLY A 29 -19.87 4.53 6.49
CA GLY A 29 -20.74 3.38 6.72
C GLY A 29 -19.98 2.06 6.86
N ALA A 30 -18.68 2.12 7.17
CA ALA A 30 -17.79 0.97 7.29
C ALA A 30 -17.51 0.64 8.75
N ARG A 31 -17.02 -0.58 9.03
CA ARG A 31 -16.66 -1.00 10.40
C ARG A 31 -15.30 -1.64 10.44
N LEU A 32 -14.51 -1.30 11.46
CA LEU A 32 -13.23 -1.93 11.73
C LEU A 32 -13.44 -3.29 12.41
N VAL A 33 -12.71 -4.29 11.96
CA VAL A 33 -12.70 -5.66 12.48
C VAL A 33 -11.26 -5.99 12.84
N GLU A 34 -10.95 -6.03 14.13
CA GLU A 34 -9.61 -6.41 14.59
C GLU A 34 -9.40 -7.91 14.40
N ILE A 35 -8.30 -8.28 13.75
CA ILE A 35 -7.90 -9.66 13.51
C ILE A 35 -6.47 -9.83 14.05
N PRO A 36 -6.26 -10.69 15.06
CA PRO A 36 -4.92 -10.91 15.61
C PRO A 36 -3.96 -11.47 14.56
N MET A 37 -2.70 -11.02 14.58
CA MET A 37 -1.65 -11.59 13.70
C MET A 37 -1.51 -13.10 13.84
N GLU A 38 -1.70 -13.62 15.05
CA GLU A 38 -1.66 -15.06 15.34
C GLU A 38 -2.64 -15.86 14.46
N GLU A 39 -3.82 -15.32 14.17
CA GLU A 39 -4.78 -15.99 13.28
C GLU A 39 -4.26 -16.09 11.85
N LEU A 40 -3.63 -15.01 11.35
CA LEU A 40 -2.97 -15.03 10.04
C LEU A 40 -1.82 -16.05 10.01
N LEU A 41 -0.96 -16.08 11.02
CA LEU A 41 0.16 -17.02 11.11
C LEU A 41 -0.33 -18.49 11.11
N GLN A 42 -1.42 -18.77 11.81
CA GLN A 42 -2.05 -20.10 11.81
C GLN A 42 -2.63 -20.49 10.45
N GLU A 43 -3.16 -19.53 9.68
CA GLU A 43 -3.63 -19.79 8.33
C GLU A 43 -2.47 -19.96 7.34
N ILE A 44 -1.38 -19.19 7.47
CA ILE A 44 -0.16 -19.35 6.65
C ILE A 44 0.41 -20.75 6.80
N ALA A 45 0.50 -21.27 8.03
CA ALA A 45 1.03 -22.61 8.30
C ALA A 45 0.22 -23.74 7.62
N LYS A 46 -1.04 -23.47 7.26
CA LYS A 46 -1.95 -24.43 6.60
C LYS A 46 -2.10 -24.16 5.10
N ALA A 47 -1.63 -23.01 4.62
CA ALA A 47 -1.85 -22.55 3.27
C ALA A 47 -0.99 -23.33 2.26
N PRO A 48 -1.51 -23.56 1.04
CA PRO A 48 -0.74 -24.22 0.00
C PRO A 48 0.42 -23.33 -0.46
N ALA A 49 1.59 -23.93 -0.61
CA ALA A 49 2.76 -23.28 -1.18
C ALA A 49 2.80 -23.58 -2.69
N GLN A 50 3.04 -22.56 -3.51
CA GLN A 50 3.17 -22.70 -4.95
C GLN A 50 4.60 -22.39 -5.39
N ASN A 51 5.12 -23.16 -6.33
CA ASN A 51 6.42 -22.87 -6.90
C ASN A 51 6.36 -21.60 -7.75
N ALA A 52 7.48 -20.89 -7.79
CA ALA A 52 7.67 -19.78 -8.70
C ALA A 52 7.35 -20.18 -10.16
N PRO A 53 6.72 -19.29 -10.95
CA PRO A 53 6.46 -19.54 -12.35
C PRO A 53 7.76 -19.88 -13.11
N SER A 54 7.64 -20.85 -14.03
CA SER A 54 8.74 -21.25 -14.90
C SER A 54 8.90 -20.22 -16.00
N GLY A 55 10.14 -19.75 -16.22
CA GLY A 55 10.45 -18.79 -17.29
C GLY A 55 10.42 -17.32 -16.90
N GLU A 56 9.89 -16.97 -15.72
CA GLU A 56 10.00 -15.59 -15.23
C GLU A 56 11.38 -15.31 -14.63
N PRO A 57 12.05 -14.21 -15.05
CA PRO A 57 13.34 -13.82 -14.49
C PRO A 57 13.15 -13.37 -13.03
N MET A 58 13.84 -14.06 -12.13
CA MET A 58 13.88 -13.73 -10.71
C MET A 58 15.19 -14.23 -10.11
N ALA A 59 15.74 -13.47 -9.16
CA ALA A 59 16.93 -13.89 -8.42
C ALA A 59 16.65 -15.15 -7.57
N ASP A 60 17.69 -15.96 -7.32
CA ASP A 60 17.55 -17.25 -6.64
C ASP A 60 16.99 -17.15 -5.21
N ASN A 61 17.31 -16.08 -4.49
CA ASN A 61 16.74 -15.81 -3.16
C ASN A 61 15.25 -15.49 -3.22
N VAL A 62 14.82 -14.72 -4.22
CA VAL A 62 13.41 -14.40 -4.47
C VAL A 62 12.65 -15.66 -4.88
N ARG A 63 13.22 -16.47 -5.80
CA ARG A 63 12.64 -17.75 -6.23
C ARG A 63 12.41 -18.71 -5.08
N ARG A 64 13.37 -18.80 -4.15
CA ARG A 64 13.25 -19.62 -2.93
C ARG A 64 12.21 -19.10 -1.95
N SER A 65 11.97 -17.79 -1.93
CA SER A 65 10.98 -17.15 -1.06
C SER A 65 9.57 -17.18 -1.64
N TYR A 66 9.42 -17.37 -2.96
CA TYR A 66 8.12 -17.35 -3.65
C TYR A 66 7.06 -18.26 -3.03
N PRO A 67 7.34 -19.53 -2.68
CA PRO A 67 6.32 -20.39 -2.09
C PRO A 67 5.73 -19.83 -0.78
N GLY A 68 6.58 -19.25 0.09
CA GLY A 68 6.10 -18.61 1.32
C GLY A 68 5.24 -17.37 1.04
N ALA A 69 5.56 -16.57 0.01
CA ALA A 69 4.75 -15.42 -0.37
C ALA A 69 3.35 -15.84 -0.86
N THR A 70 3.27 -16.97 -1.58
CA THR A 70 1.96 -17.53 -1.99
C THR A 70 1.15 -18.07 -0.81
N GLN A 71 1.80 -18.65 0.21
CA GLN A 71 1.12 -19.05 1.44
C GLN A 71 0.51 -17.85 2.18
N VAL A 72 1.24 -16.73 2.24
CA VAL A 72 0.73 -15.47 2.80
C VAL A 72 -0.50 -14.98 2.03
N TYR A 73 -0.45 -15.00 0.69
CA TYR A 73 -1.60 -14.64 -0.15
C TYR A 73 -2.83 -15.51 0.14
N HIS A 74 -2.70 -16.84 0.11
CA HIS A 74 -3.82 -17.77 0.34
C HIS A 74 -4.38 -17.68 1.77
N ALA A 75 -3.52 -17.43 2.75
CA ALA A 75 -3.95 -17.20 4.13
C ALA A 75 -4.80 -15.93 4.25
N LEU A 76 -4.36 -14.84 3.63
CA LEU A 76 -5.10 -13.57 3.58
C LEU A 76 -6.42 -13.73 2.82
N GLU A 77 -6.44 -14.44 1.68
CA GLU A 77 -7.67 -14.75 0.93
C GLU A 77 -8.71 -15.44 1.82
N LYS A 78 -8.26 -16.41 2.62
CA LYS A 78 -9.13 -17.10 3.56
C LYS A 78 -9.66 -16.21 4.69
N LEU A 79 -8.85 -15.27 5.20
CA LEU A 79 -9.31 -14.30 6.20
C LEU A 79 -10.28 -13.28 5.59
N VAL A 80 -9.99 -12.78 4.38
CA VAL A 80 -10.87 -11.90 3.62
C VAL A 80 -12.24 -12.55 3.42
N ALA A 81 -12.28 -13.81 2.99
CA ALA A 81 -13.52 -14.56 2.84
C ALA A 81 -14.22 -14.82 4.18
N ARG A 82 -13.49 -15.29 5.21
CA ARG A 82 -14.05 -15.63 6.53
C ARG A 82 -14.72 -14.43 7.21
N TYR A 83 -14.08 -13.27 7.14
CA TYR A 83 -14.55 -12.05 7.78
C TYR A 83 -15.33 -11.14 6.84
N GLU A 84 -15.61 -11.57 5.60
CA GLU A 84 -16.30 -10.80 4.56
C GLU A 84 -15.70 -9.39 4.40
N LEU A 85 -14.37 -9.33 4.34
CA LEU A 85 -13.64 -8.06 4.28
C LEU A 85 -13.76 -7.45 2.89
N GLY A 86 -14.09 -6.16 2.84
CA GLY A 86 -14.00 -5.37 1.61
C GLY A 86 -12.71 -4.57 1.49
N ALA A 87 -11.92 -4.49 2.57
CA ALA A 87 -10.62 -3.86 2.63
C ALA A 87 -9.86 -4.37 3.86
N PHE A 88 -8.53 -4.31 3.88
CA PHE A 88 -7.77 -4.64 5.09
C PHE A 88 -6.41 -3.93 5.21
N THR A 89 -5.92 -3.78 6.43
CA THR A 89 -4.53 -3.42 6.71
C THR A 89 -3.78 -4.67 7.16
N LEU A 90 -2.47 -4.71 6.92
CA LEU A 90 -1.60 -5.80 7.36
C LEU A 90 -0.37 -5.25 8.06
N ARG A 91 -0.10 -5.66 9.31
CA ARG A 91 1.15 -5.40 10.03
C ARG A 91 2.31 -6.22 9.43
N CYS A 92 2.69 -5.85 8.20
CA CYS A 92 3.48 -6.65 7.28
C CYS A 92 4.91 -6.98 7.78
N PHE A 93 5.47 -6.19 8.70
CA PHE A 93 6.81 -6.43 9.26
C PHE A 93 6.90 -7.69 10.16
N ASP A 94 5.82 -8.05 10.86
CA ASP A 94 5.80 -9.24 11.73
C ASP A 94 6.00 -10.54 10.92
N LEU A 95 5.66 -10.53 9.62
CA LEU A 95 5.87 -11.67 8.73
C LEU A 95 7.36 -11.94 8.46
N LEU A 96 8.21 -10.90 8.50
CA LEU A 96 9.64 -11.03 8.24
C LEU A 96 10.31 -11.98 9.23
N THR A 97 9.94 -11.88 10.51
CA THR A 97 10.49 -12.70 11.58
C THR A 97 9.72 -14.00 11.76
N ALA A 98 8.38 -13.97 11.65
CA ALA A 98 7.54 -15.13 11.92
C ALA A 98 7.61 -16.20 10.82
N VAL A 99 7.67 -15.80 9.55
CA VAL A 99 7.61 -16.73 8.40
C VAL A 99 8.72 -16.51 7.36
N GLY A 100 9.66 -15.57 7.62
CA GLY A 100 10.77 -15.31 6.70
C GLY A 100 10.32 -14.76 5.35
N ASN A 101 9.20 -14.03 5.32
CA ASN A 101 8.62 -13.50 4.09
C ASN A 101 7.89 -12.17 4.30
N THR A 102 7.34 -11.61 3.23
CA THR A 102 6.60 -10.34 3.25
C THR A 102 5.12 -10.55 2.92
N GLY A 103 4.33 -9.48 3.06
CA GLY A 103 2.99 -9.39 2.48
C GLY A 103 2.94 -8.80 1.07
N CYS A 104 4.06 -8.36 0.48
CA CYS A 104 4.06 -7.49 -0.70
C CYS A 104 3.34 -8.12 -1.91
N LEU A 105 3.63 -9.38 -2.24
CA LEU A 105 2.94 -10.08 -3.33
C LEU A 105 1.42 -10.12 -3.10
N ALA A 106 0.99 -10.39 -1.87
CA ALA A 106 -0.43 -10.44 -1.55
C ALA A 106 -1.08 -9.06 -1.67
N LEU A 107 -0.47 -8.02 -1.10
CA LEU A 107 -0.97 -6.65 -1.18
C LEU A 107 -1.04 -6.15 -2.63
N ALA A 108 -0.03 -6.43 -3.47
CA ALA A 108 -0.07 -6.11 -4.90
C ALA A 108 -1.26 -6.77 -5.62
N SER A 109 -1.53 -8.04 -5.30
CA SER A 109 -2.60 -8.83 -5.92
C SER A 109 -3.99 -8.35 -5.48
N PHE A 110 -4.25 -8.23 -4.18
CA PHE A 110 -5.55 -7.76 -3.67
C PHE A 110 -5.89 -6.36 -4.17
N ASN A 111 -4.92 -5.44 -4.17
CA ASN A 111 -5.14 -4.10 -4.70
C ASN A 111 -5.46 -4.12 -6.19
N ALA A 112 -4.80 -4.98 -6.98
CA ALA A 112 -5.09 -5.14 -8.40
C ALA A 112 -6.49 -5.72 -8.65
N ASP A 113 -6.97 -6.60 -7.75
CA ASP A 113 -8.30 -7.18 -7.79
C ASP A 113 -9.40 -6.24 -7.27
N GLY A 114 -9.04 -5.01 -6.87
CA GLY A 114 -10.00 -4.06 -6.32
C GLY A 114 -10.43 -4.41 -4.89
N ILE A 115 -9.52 -4.90 -4.06
CA ILE A 115 -9.70 -5.01 -2.63
C ILE A 115 -8.60 -4.16 -1.98
N PRO A 116 -8.90 -2.95 -1.49
CA PRO A 116 -7.91 -2.09 -0.85
C PRO A 116 -7.18 -2.83 0.28
N ALA A 117 -5.86 -2.86 0.19
CA ALA A 117 -4.99 -3.58 1.10
C ALA A 117 -3.75 -2.74 1.43
N SER A 118 -3.65 -2.21 2.66
CA SER A 118 -2.53 -1.33 3.07
C SER A 118 -1.45 -2.09 3.86
N CYS A 119 -0.18 -1.67 3.72
CA CYS A 119 0.92 -2.20 4.55
C CYS A 119 0.99 -1.52 5.92
N GLU A 120 1.81 -2.11 6.80
CA GLU A 120 2.17 -1.63 8.13
C GLU A 120 1.02 -1.41 9.11
N GLY A 121 -0.15 -1.99 8.80
CA GLY A 121 -1.36 -1.76 9.57
C GLY A 121 -1.90 -0.33 9.41
N ASP A 122 -1.49 0.45 8.40
CA ASP A 122 -1.86 1.86 8.24
C ASP A 122 -3.33 2.03 7.84
N VAL A 123 -4.19 2.30 8.82
CA VAL A 123 -5.64 2.45 8.60
C VAL A 123 -5.96 3.73 7.82
N PRO A 124 -5.42 4.93 8.14
CA PRO A 124 -5.66 6.13 7.32
C PRO A 124 -5.21 5.99 5.85
N ALA A 125 -4.10 5.29 5.57
CA ALA A 125 -3.73 4.96 4.19
C ALA A 125 -4.80 4.09 3.52
N LEU A 126 -5.26 3.05 4.22
CA LEU A 126 -6.35 2.21 3.71
C LEU A 126 -7.63 2.99 3.44
N LEU A 127 -8.05 3.88 4.35
CA LEU A 127 -9.22 4.73 4.15
C LEU A 127 -9.06 5.59 2.89
N SER A 128 -7.86 6.11 2.65
CA SER A 128 -7.54 6.86 1.44
C SER A 128 -7.67 6.00 0.19
N MET A 129 -7.17 4.76 0.23
CA MET A 129 -7.29 3.78 -0.87
C MET A 129 -8.74 3.38 -1.13
N MET A 130 -9.56 3.22 -0.08
CA MET A 130 -10.98 2.92 -0.21
C MET A 130 -11.76 4.05 -0.88
N ILE A 131 -11.51 5.29 -0.48
CA ILE A 131 -12.12 6.48 -1.10
C ILE A 131 -11.69 6.59 -2.57
N ALA A 132 -10.39 6.46 -2.82
CA ALA A 132 -9.84 6.50 -4.17
C ALA A 132 -10.47 5.42 -5.05
N GLN A 133 -10.56 4.19 -4.57
CA GLN A 133 -11.17 3.09 -5.31
C GLN A 133 -12.64 3.35 -5.61
N ALA A 134 -13.42 3.80 -4.62
CA ALA A 134 -14.85 4.04 -4.80
C ALA A 134 -15.14 5.10 -5.87
N LEU A 135 -14.25 6.09 -6.01
CA LEU A 135 -14.42 7.23 -6.92
C LEU A 135 -13.78 7.01 -8.29
N THR A 136 -12.63 6.36 -8.34
CA THR A 136 -11.79 6.25 -9.55
C THR A 136 -11.71 4.84 -10.12
N GLY A 137 -12.16 3.83 -9.38
CA GLY A 137 -12.03 2.42 -9.74
C GLY A 137 -10.64 1.83 -9.49
N VAL A 138 -9.67 2.63 -9.03
CA VAL A 138 -8.29 2.16 -8.72
C VAL A 138 -7.96 2.39 -7.25
N THR A 139 -7.28 1.42 -6.62
CA THR A 139 -6.90 1.51 -5.20
C THR A 139 -5.76 2.50 -4.94
N GLY A 140 -4.95 2.76 -5.97
CA GLY A 140 -3.77 3.60 -5.90
C GLY A 140 -2.53 2.90 -5.36
N PHE A 141 -1.38 3.54 -5.58
CA PHE A 141 -0.08 3.11 -5.09
C PHE A 141 0.20 3.77 -3.74
N GLN A 142 0.15 3.00 -2.65
CA GLN A 142 0.61 3.44 -1.33
C GLN A 142 2.13 3.67 -1.38
N ALA A 143 2.58 4.88 -1.06
CA ALA A 143 3.99 5.25 -1.15
C ALA A 143 4.45 6.16 -0.02
N ASN A 144 5.76 6.12 0.24
CA ASN A 144 6.46 6.97 1.20
C ASN A 144 7.29 8.02 0.46
N PRO A 145 7.29 9.29 0.89
CA PRO A 145 8.26 10.25 0.37
C PRO A 145 9.68 9.84 0.79
N SER A 146 10.58 9.69 -0.18
CA SER A 146 11.98 9.30 0.01
C SER A 146 12.94 10.45 -0.22
N ARG A 147 12.60 11.39 -1.09
CA ARG A 147 13.30 12.68 -1.28
C ARG A 147 12.28 13.76 -1.59
N ILE A 148 12.56 14.97 -1.10
CA ILE A 148 11.67 16.12 -1.24
C ILE A 148 12.51 17.34 -1.56
N ASP A 149 12.29 17.92 -2.73
CA ASP A 149 12.79 19.25 -3.08
C ASP A 149 11.63 20.25 -3.04
N VAL A 150 11.61 21.09 -2.01
CA VAL A 150 10.54 22.09 -1.82
C VAL A 150 10.75 23.37 -2.62
N GLU A 151 11.92 23.55 -3.25
CA GLU A 151 12.17 24.69 -4.14
C GLU A 151 11.64 24.38 -5.54
N THR A 152 11.86 23.16 -6.03
CA THR A 152 11.43 22.72 -7.36
C THR A 152 10.07 22.03 -7.36
N GLY A 153 9.66 21.41 -6.25
CA GLY A 153 8.46 20.56 -6.17
C GLY A 153 8.69 19.12 -6.63
N GLU A 154 9.93 18.75 -6.98
CA GLU A 154 10.29 17.37 -7.33
C GLU A 154 10.34 16.49 -6.07
N MET A 155 9.71 15.32 -6.16
CA MET A 155 9.64 14.37 -5.05
C MET A 155 9.86 12.93 -5.53
N LEU A 156 10.70 12.19 -4.82
CA LEU A 156 10.84 10.75 -5.00
C LEU A 156 9.93 10.03 -4.01
N PHE A 157 9.07 9.14 -4.51
CA PHE A 157 8.25 8.26 -3.70
C PHE A 157 8.68 6.81 -3.88
N ALA A 158 8.62 6.01 -2.81
CA ALA A 158 8.95 4.59 -2.87
C ALA A 158 8.07 3.72 -1.95
N HIS A 159 7.84 2.47 -2.36
CA HIS A 159 7.27 1.43 -1.50
C HIS A 159 7.65 0.01 -1.96
N CYS A 160 7.57 -0.96 -1.06
CA CYS A 160 7.92 -2.36 -1.30
C CYS A 160 6.91 -3.14 -2.17
N THR A 161 5.76 -2.55 -2.53
CA THR A 161 4.68 -3.20 -3.28
C THR A 161 3.93 -2.19 -4.14
N VAL A 162 3.31 -2.63 -5.24
CA VAL A 162 2.48 -1.80 -6.13
C VAL A 162 1.37 -2.67 -6.75
N PRO A 163 0.14 -2.15 -6.98
CA PRO A 163 -0.92 -2.93 -7.61
C PRO A 163 -0.54 -3.34 -9.04
N PHE A 164 -0.68 -4.63 -9.38
CA PHE A 164 -0.29 -5.14 -10.69
C PHE A 164 -1.10 -4.56 -11.87
N ASN A 165 -2.32 -4.06 -11.63
CA ASN A 165 -3.14 -3.41 -12.66
C ASN A 165 -2.79 -1.93 -12.89
N MET A 166 -1.80 -1.38 -12.17
CA MET A 166 -1.35 0.01 -12.29
C MET A 166 0.00 0.17 -12.99
N VAL A 167 0.66 -0.93 -13.35
CA VAL A 167 2.03 -0.92 -13.86
C VAL A 167 2.10 -1.31 -15.33
N THR A 168 3.05 -0.73 -16.07
CA THR A 168 3.35 -1.10 -17.46
C THR A 168 4.27 -2.31 -17.55
N SER A 169 5.09 -2.53 -16.52
CA SER A 169 5.98 -3.67 -16.36
C SER A 169 6.31 -3.84 -14.87
N TRP A 170 6.69 -5.05 -14.47
CA TRP A 170 7.13 -5.33 -13.10
C TRP A 170 8.09 -6.51 -13.05
N GLN A 171 8.81 -6.61 -11.94
CA GLN A 171 9.67 -7.74 -11.59
C GLN A 171 9.59 -8.03 -10.09
N TYR A 172 9.88 -9.27 -9.72
CA TYR A 172 10.06 -9.62 -8.32
C TYR A 172 11.42 -9.16 -7.81
N ASP A 173 11.44 -8.69 -6.58
CA ASP A 173 12.63 -8.32 -5.85
C ASP A 173 12.53 -8.87 -4.41
N THR A 174 13.42 -8.47 -3.53
CA THR A 174 13.35 -8.69 -2.09
C THR A 174 12.73 -7.49 -1.38
N HIS A 175 12.40 -7.60 -0.10
CA HIS A 175 12.14 -6.42 0.72
C HIS A 175 13.42 -5.57 0.85
N PHE A 176 13.32 -4.24 0.73
CA PHE A 176 14.49 -3.35 0.80
C PHE A 176 15.20 -3.46 2.14
N GLU A 177 14.49 -3.19 3.23
CA GLU A 177 15.05 -2.99 4.55
C GLU A 177 15.68 -4.27 5.13
N SER A 178 15.21 -5.44 4.68
CA SER A 178 15.62 -6.74 5.24
C SER A 178 16.33 -7.66 4.24
N GLY A 179 16.16 -7.45 2.93
CA GLY A 179 16.60 -8.39 1.90
C GLY A 179 15.84 -9.74 1.92
N ILE A 180 14.74 -9.84 2.68
CA ILE A 180 13.98 -11.07 2.90
C ILE A 180 12.72 -11.09 2.03
N GLY A 181 12.28 -12.28 1.64
CA GLY A 181 10.98 -12.49 1.03
C GLY A 181 10.85 -11.93 -0.38
N VAL A 182 9.62 -11.68 -0.81
CA VAL A 182 9.29 -11.16 -2.14
C VAL A 182 8.80 -9.72 -2.04
N GLY A 183 9.48 -8.76 -2.65
CA GLY A 183 9.01 -7.41 -2.93
C GLY A 183 8.61 -7.24 -4.39
N ILE A 184 7.89 -6.17 -4.72
CA ILE A 184 7.46 -5.87 -6.10
C ILE A 184 8.09 -4.54 -6.55
N HIS A 185 8.88 -4.61 -7.61
CA HIS A 185 9.33 -3.43 -8.35
C HIS A 185 8.46 -3.34 -9.62
N GLY A 186 7.61 -2.31 -9.70
CA GLY A 186 6.85 -2.00 -10.90
C GLY A 186 7.18 -0.63 -11.47
N ASN A 187 7.02 -0.50 -12.78
CA ASN A 187 7.05 0.80 -13.45
C ASN A 187 5.62 1.28 -13.69
N LEU A 188 5.29 2.46 -13.18
CA LEU A 188 4.01 3.12 -13.44
C LEU A 188 4.06 3.91 -14.76
N PRO A 189 2.93 4.09 -15.46
CA PRO A 189 2.85 5.00 -16.60
C PRO A 189 3.23 6.44 -16.18
N GLU A 190 4.05 7.09 -16.99
CA GLU A 190 4.33 8.53 -16.87
C GLU A 190 3.12 9.38 -17.24
N GLY A 191 3.06 10.59 -16.70
CA GLY A 191 2.00 11.56 -16.97
C GLY A 191 1.19 11.96 -15.72
N PRO A 192 -0.05 12.45 -15.91
CA PRO A 192 -0.84 13.06 -14.85
C PRO A 192 -1.05 12.13 -13.65
N VAL A 193 -0.90 12.65 -12.44
CA VAL A 193 -1.17 11.93 -11.18
C VAL A 193 -1.82 12.82 -10.13
N THR A 194 -2.43 12.18 -9.14
CA THR A 194 -2.93 12.83 -7.91
C THR A 194 -2.37 12.13 -6.69
N VAL A 195 -1.80 12.87 -5.75
CA VAL A 195 -1.35 12.39 -4.44
C VAL A 195 -2.44 12.69 -3.41
N PHE A 196 -2.91 11.65 -2.72
CA PHE A 196 -4.07 11.74 -1.85
C PHE A 196 -3.84 11.09 -0.48
N LYS A 197 -4.38 11.71 0.58
CA LYS A 197 -4.40 11.16 1.94
C LYS A 197 -5.53 11.76 2.76
N VAL A 198 -6.22 10.92 3.53
CA VAL A 198 -7.11 11.34 4.62
C VAL A 198 -6.53 10.98 5.98
N ASP A 199 -6.91 11.72 7.01
CA ASP A 199 -6.58 11.38 8.39
C ASP A 199 -7.52 10.31 8.98
N GLY A 200 -7.15 9.74 10.12
CA GLY A 200 -7.93 8.68 10.77
C GLY A 200 -9.31 9.11 11.30
N LYS A 201 -9.61 10.41 11.35
CA LYS A 201 -10.93 10.96 11.70
C LYS A 201 -11.73 11.44 10.49
N LEU A 202 -11.14 11.33 9.29
CA LEU A 202 -11.71 11.78 8.03
C LEU A 202 -12.14 13.26 8.08
N ASN A 203 -11.44 14.10 8.85
CA ASN A 203 -11.74 15.53 9.00
C ASN A 203 -10.70 16.42 8.31
N ARG A 204 -9.56 15.84 7.93
CA ARG A 204 -8.51 16.50 7.18
C ARG A 204 -8.10 15.59 6.04
N HIS A 205 -7.86 16.20 4.89
CA HIS A 205 -7.30 15.52 3.74
C HIS A 205 -6.17 16.36 3.12
N PHE A 206 -5.39 15.70 2.28
CA PHE A 206 -4.42 16.29 1.37
C PHE A 206 -4.69 15.73 -0.02
N ALA A 207 -4.78 16.62 -1.01
CA ALA A 207 -4.93 16.27 -2.42
C ALA A 207 -4.11 17.26 -3.26
N ALA A 208 -3.13 16.73 -4.00
CA ALA A 208 -2.27 17.50 -4.89
C ALA A 208 -2.19 16.82 -6.25
N GLU A 209 -2.34 17.61 -7.31
CA GLU A 209 -2.18 17.16 -8.69
C GLU A 209 -0.74 17.42 -9.14
N GLY A 210 -0.24 16.55 -10.00
CA GLY A 210 1.10 16.66 -10.55
C GLY A 210 1.31 15.76 -11.74
N GLU A 211 2.58 15.48 -12.03
CA GLU A 211 3.01 14.62 -13.12
C GLU A 211 4.03 13.59 -12.61
N LEU A 212 3.85 12.32 -12.95
CA LEU A 212 4.90 11.31 -12.83
C LEU A 212 5.88 11.50 -13.98
N LEU A 213 7.09 11.94 -13.64
CA LEU A 213 8.12 12.27 -14.63
C LEU A 213 8.81 11.02 -15.18
N TYR A 214 9.23 10.12 -14.28
CA TYR A 214 9.90 8.88 -14.65
C TYR A 214 9.92 7.89 -13.48
N ASN A 215 10.17 6.62 -13.81
CA ASN A 215 10.43 5.56 -12.84
C ASN A 215 11.92 5.52 -12.50
N GLN A 216 12.23 5.38 -11.22
CA GLN A 216 13.60 5.34 -10.68
C GLN A 216 13.89 3.93 -10.16
N TYR A 217 15.17 3.59 -10.01
CA TYR A 217 15.56 2.45 -9.21
C TYR A 217 16.90 2.69 -8.50
N GLU A 218 16.87 2.64 -7.17
CA GLU A 218 18.04 2.61 -6.30
C GLU A 218 17.92 1.45 -5.32
N ASP A 219 18.99 0.68 -5.15
CA ASP A 219 19.00 -0.54 -4.34
C ASP A 219 18.80 -0.28 -2.84
N ASN A 220 19.18 0.91 -2.39
CA ASN A 220 19.06 1.43 -1.04
C ASN A 220 17.70 2.11 -0.73
N LEU A 221 16.70 1.89 -1.58
CA LEU A 221 15.32 2.33 -1.35
C LEU A 221 14.34 1.17 -1.59
N CYS A 222 13.10 1.39 -1.16
CA CYS A 222 11.96 0.52 -1.43
C CYS A 222 11.78 0.28 -2.95
N ARG A 223 11.14 -0.83 -3.35
CA ARG A 223 11.31 -1.42 -4.68
C ARG A 223 10.65 -0.69 -5.84
N THR A 224 9.41 -0.26 -5.69
CA THR A 224 8.76 0.59 -6.70
C THR A 224 9.07 2.04 -6.35
N GLN A 225 9.68 2.78 -7.29
CA GLN A 225 10.13 4.15 -7.06
C GLN A 225 9.73 5.06 -8.22
N VAL A 226 9.11 6.19 -7.91
CA VAL A 226 8.62 7.15 -8.91
C VAL A 226 9.01 8.55 -8.53
N VAL A 227 9.44 9.33 -9.52
CA VAL A 227 9.70 10.76 -9.36
C VAL A 227 8.48 11.52 -9.86
N LEU A 228 7.89 12.32 -8.96
CA LEU A 228 6.76 13.17 -9.25
C LEU A 228 7.19 14.64 -9.25
N GLN A 229 6.59 15.42 -10.15
CA GLN A 229 6.59 16.87 -10.10
C GLN A 229 5.27 17.35 -9.50
N LEU A 230 5.32 17.93 -8.29
CA LEU A 230 4.20 18.63 -7.67
C LEU A 230 4.44 20.15 -7.71
N GLN A 231 3.46 20.94 -7.26
CA GLN A 231 3.73 22.35 -6.95
C GLN A 231 4.62 22.47 -5.70
N PRO A 232 5.54 23.45 -5.63
CA PRO A 232 6.41 23.65 -4.47
C PRO A 232 5.67 23.77 -3.12
N GLU A 233 4.49 24.39 -3.11
CA GLU A 233 3.63 24.48 -1.92
C GLU A 233 3.11 23.11 -1.46
N ASP A 234 2.79 22.21 -2.38
CA ASP A 234 2.32 20.86 -2.08
C ASP A 234 3.48 19.98 -1.61
N ALA A 235 4.67 20.15 -2.18
CA ALA A 235 5.87 19.49 -1.67
C ALA A 235 6.21 19.94 -0.23
N ARG A 236 6.00 21.23 0.09
CA ARG A 236 6.25 21.79 1.43
C ARG A 236 5.34 21.20 2.51
N TYR A 237 4.14 20.74 2.16
CA TYR A 237 3.22 20.10 3.11
C TYR A 237 3.89 18.91 3.84
N PHE A 238 4.70 18.13 3.11
CA PHE A 238 5.36 16.94 3.67
C PHE A 238 6.39 17.25 4.77
N LEU A 239 6.94 18.47 4.80
CA LEU A 239 7.90 18.90 5.83
C LEU A 239 7.26 19.72 6.96
N THR A 240 6.03 20.20 6.77
CA THR A 240 5.43 21.20 7.67
C THR A 240 4.20 20.70 8.41
N ASN A 241 3.32 19.94 7.73
CA ASN A 241 2.09 19.44 8.34
C ASN A 241 1.55 18.17 7.66
N PRO A 242 2.36 17.11 7.48
CA PRO A 242 1.89 15.87 6.87
C PRO A 242 0.79 15.20 7.72
N ILE A 243 -0.17 14.53 7.07
CA ILE A 243 -1.19 13.69 7.73
C ILE A 243 -0.56 12.39 8.24
N GLY A 244 0.45 11.89 7.57
CA GLY A 244 1.19 10.68 7.93
C GLY A 244 2.32 10.41 6.94
N ASN A 245 3.00 9.27 7.07
CA ASN A 245 4.10 8.90 6.18
C ASN A 245 3.59 8.44 4.80
N HIS A 246 2.58 7.57 4.81
CA HIS A 246 2.01 7.00 3.59
C HIS A 246 0.99 7.92 2.92
N HIS A 247 1.15 8.10 1.61
CA HIS A 247 0.18 8.74 0.72
C HIS A 247 -0.17 7.81 -0.44
N ILE A 248 -1.31 8.04 -1.09
CA ILE A 248 -1.79 7.23 -2.20
C ILE A 248 -1.59 8.00 -3.50
N ILE A 249 -0.83 7.43 -4.43
CA ILE A 249 -0.62 7.99 -5.76
C ILE A 249 -1.62 7.34 -6.71
N LEU A 250 -2.40 8.18 -7.39
CA LEU A 250 -3.45 7.80 -8.34
C LEU A 250 -3.08 8.29 -9.74
N PRO A 251 -3.38 7.53 -10.81
CA PRO A 251 -3.26 8.01 -12.17
C PRO A 251 -4.34 9.06 -12.46
N GLY A 252 -3.97 10.11 -13.20
CA GLY A 252 -4.86 11.19 -13.58
C GLY A 252 -4.96 12.34 -12.56
N HIS A 253 -5.57 13.43 -13.01
CA HIS A 253 -5.97 14.58 -12.20
C HIS A 253 -7.38 14.32 -11.64
N CYS A 254 -7.42 13.87 -10.39
CA CYS A 254 -8.62 13.41 -9.70
C CYS A 254 -8.95 14.26 -8.46
N LYS A 255 -8.24 15.37 -8.23
CA LYS A 255 -8.38 16.16 -7.00
C LYS A 255 -9.81 16.66 -6.81
N ALA A 256 -10.42 17.23 -7.83
CA ALA A 256 -11.79 17.73 -7.76
C ALA A 256 -12.79 16.62 -7.36
N LEU A 257 -12.65 15.43 -7.94
CA LEU A 257 -13.50 14.28 -7.63
C LEU A 257 -13.31 13.79 -6.18
N LEU A 258 -12.07 13.77 -5.70
CA LEU A 258 -11.76 13.35 -4.33
C LEU A 258 -12.28 14.35 -3.28
N GLU A 259 -12.21 15.65 -3.58
CA GLU A 259 -12.66 16.72 -2.69
C GLU A 259 -14.19 16.83 -2.60
N GLU A 260 -14.94 16.35 -3.60
CA GLU A 260 -16.42 16.35 -3.54
C GLU A 260 -16.99 15.45 -2.43
N LEU A 261 -16.24 14.45 -1.96
CA LEU A 261 -16.69 13.45 -0.99
C LEU A 261 -16.26 13.75 0.47
N LEU A 262 -15.42 14.76 0.69
CA LEU A 262 -14.73 15.03 1.96
C LEU A 262 -15.14 16.35 2.61
#